data_AF-K2DCK1-F1
#
_entry.id   AF-K2DCK1-F1
#
_cell.length_a   1.000
_cell.length_b   1.000
_cell.length_c   1.000
_cell.angle_alpha   90.00
_cell.angle_beta   90.00
_cell.angle_gamma   90.00
#
_symmetry.space_group_name_H-M   'P 1'
#
loop_
_entity.id
_entity.type
_entity.pdbx_description
1 polymer ?
#
loop_
_entity_poly.entity_id
_entity_poly.type
_entity_poly.pdbx_seq_one_letter_code
_entity_poly.pdbx_strand_id
1 'polypeptide(L)' 'MIKKLPYILIVLILVILDFAALDDITTGNEPNYTLEFVILALSVFAYTFLVIKFLLNHKISKIR' A
#
# COMPACT_ATOMS: atom_id res chain seq x y z
N MET A 1 -0.39 -4.21 22.87
CA MET A 1 0.17 -4.64 21.56
C MET A 1 -0.82 -4.54 20.37
N ILE A 2 -2.14 -4.63 20.57
CA ILE A 2 -3.14 -4.78 19.48
C ILE A 2 -3.35 -3.52 18.61
N LYS A 3 -2.98 -2.32 19.07
CA LYS A 3 -3.28 -1.05 18.36
C LYS A 3 -2.65 -0.92 16.96
N LYS A 4 -1.59 -1.68 16.67
CA LYS A 4 -0.90 -1.70 15.37
C LYS A 4 -1.40 -2.81 14.43
N LEU A 5 -2.13 -3.80 14.95
CA LEU A 5 -2.65 -4.94 14.21
C LEU A 5 -3.46 -4.56 12.96
N PRO A 6 -4.40 -3.59 13.00
CA PRO A 6 -5.15 -3.22 11.80
C PRO A 6 -4.26 -2.62 10.70
N TYR A 7 -3.23 -1.86 11.06
CA TYR A 7 -2.29 -1.30 10.09
C TYR A 7 -1.46 -2.39 9.41
N ILE A 8 -1.02 -3.39 10.19
CA ILE A 8 -0.26 -4.53 9.66
C ILE A 8 -1.15 -5.34 8.69
N LEU A 9 -2.40 -5.58 9.06
CA LEU A 9 -3.34 -6.32 8.21
C LEU A 9 -3.63 -5.58 6.90
N ILE A 10 -3.86 -4.27 6.96
CA ILE A 10 -4.08 -3.43 5.77
C ILE A 10 -2.86 -3.49 4.85
N VAL A 11 -1.65 -3.35 5.39
CA VAL A 11 -0.41 -3.42 4.59
C VAL A 11 -0.28 -4.80 3.94
N LEU A 12 -0.56 -5.89 4.66
CA LEU A 12 -0.47 -7.24 4.13
C LEU A 12 -1.46 -7.46 2.97
N ILE A 13 -2.70 -6.99 3.12
CA ILE A 13 -3.73 -7.06 2.06
C ILE A 13 -3.27 -6.29 0.83
N LEU A 14 -2.76 -5.05 0.99
CA LEU A 14 -2.27 -4.25 -0.12
C LEU A 14 -1.11 -4.92 -0.85
N VAL A 15 -0.17 -5.55 -0.13
CA VAL A 15 0.96 -6.28 -0.74
C VAL A 15 0.47 -7.46 -1.58
N ILE A 16 -0.52 -8.21 -1.09
CA ILE A 16 -1.09 -9.34 -1.83
C ILE A 16 -1.81 -8.85 -3.10
N LEU A 17 -2.58 -7.77 -2.99
CA LEU A 17 -3.28 -7.16 -4.12
C LEU A 17 -2.30 -6.62 -5.18
N ASP A 18 -1.23 -5.94 -4.75
CA ASP A 18 -0.20 -5.42 -5.65
C ASP A 18 0.54 -6.57 -6.35
N PHE A 19 0.83 -7.65 -5.63
CA PHE A 19 1.46 -8.83 -6.22
C PHE A 19 0.57 -9.45 -7.31
N ALA A 20 -0.72 -9.64 -7.03
CA ALA A 20 -1.67 -10.17 -8.01
C ALA A 20 -1.82 -9.25 -9.22
N ALA A 21 -1.99 -7.94 -9.00
CA ALA A 21 -2.11 -6.96 -10.08
C ALA A 21 -0.85 -6.91 -10.96
N LEU A 22 0.34 -6.98 -10.37
CA LEU A 22 1.60 -7.03 -11.12
C LEU A 22 1.77 -8.35 -11.87
N ASP A 23 1.36 -9.48 -11.29
CA ASP A 23 1.39 -10.77 -11.97
C ASP A 23 0.53 -10.74 -13.25
N ASP A 24 -0.71 -10.27 -13.15
CA ASP A 24 -1.61 -10.17 -14.30
C ASP A 24 -1.08 -9.23 -15.39
N ILE A 25 -0.53 -8.07 -15.00
CA ILE A 25 0.10 -7.12 -15.94
C ILE A 25 1.33 -7.73 -16.63
N THR A 26 2.17 -8.46 -15.89
CA THR A 26 3.45 -8.97 -16.42
C THR A 26 3.31 -10.26 -17.22
N THR A 27 2.35 -11.10 -16.87
CA THR A 27 2.05 -12.34 -17.59
C THR A 27 1.25 -12.10 -18.86
N GLY A 28 0.62 -10.92 -18.99
CA GLY A 28 -0.17 -10.60 -20.17
C GLY A 28 -1.52 -11.32 -20.18
N ASN A 29 -2.00 -11.76 -19.02
CA ASN A 29 -3.09 -12.74 -18.91
C ASN A 29 -4.44 -12.18 -19.41
N GLU A 30 -4.65 -10.87 -19.28
CA GLU A 30 -5.91 -10.20 -19.61
C GLU A 30 -5.74 -9.10 -20.67
N PRO A 31 -6.74 -8.82 -21.50
CA PRO A 31 -6.68 -7.72 -22.48
C PRO A 31 -6.91 -6.34 -21.85
N ASN A 32 -7.37 -6.26 -20.60
CA ASN A 32 -7.71 -5.02 -19.93
C ASN A 32 -7.14 -4.99 -18.51
N TYR A 33 -6.22 -4.06 -18.24
CA TYR A 33 -5.57 -3.92 -16.94
C TYR A 33 -6.12 -2.77 -16.07
N THR A 34 -7.32 -2.27 -16.39
CA THR A 34 -7.85 -1.07 -15.73
C THR A 34 -7.99 -1.27 -14.22
N LEU A 35 -8.41 -2.47 -13.78
CA LEU A 35 -8.62 -2.76 -12.36
C LEU A 35 -7.29 -2.83 -11.61
N GLU A 36 -6.30 -3.47 -12.22
CA GLU A 36 -4.94 -3.70 -11.73
C GLU A 36 -4.23 -2.35 -11.56
N PHE A 37 -4.36 -1.46 -12.54
CA PHE A 37 -3.83 -0.09 -12.43
C PHE A 37 -4.54 0.74 -11.36
N VAL A 38 -5.86 0.56 -11.17
CA VAL A 38 -6.59 1.22 -10.08
C VAL A 38 -6.12 0.71 -8.72
N ILE A 39 -5.91 -0.60 -8.56
CA ILE A 39 -5.36 -1.20 -7.35
C ILE A 39 -3.98 -0.61 -7.05
N LEU A 40 -3.07 -0.63 -8.02
CA LEU A 40 -1.72 -0.08 -7.85
C LEU A 40 -1.73 1.42 -7.50
N ALA A 41 -2.59 2.21 -8.15
CA ALA A 41 -2.74 3.62 -7.84
C ALA A 41 -3.20 3.84 -6.39
N LEU A 42 -4.22 3.10 -5.94
CA LEU A 42 -4.71 3.17 -4.56
C LEU A 42 -3.65 2.75 -3.55
N SER A 43 -2.87 1.70 -3.84
CA SER A 43 -1.76 1.23 -3.01
C SER A 43 -0.67 2.30 -2.88
N VAL A 44 -0.29 2.95 -3.97
CA VAL A 44 0.67 4.07 -3.96
C VAL A 44 0.20 5.21 -3.06
N PHE A 45 -1.07 5.60 -3.14
CA PHE A 45 -1.65 6.61 -2.25
C PHE A 45 -1.62 6.16 -0.78
N ALA A 46 -1.99 4.91 -0.49
CA ALA A 46 -2.01 4.37 0.86
C ALA A 46 -0.59 4.33 1.48
N TYR A 47 0.40 3.84 0.73
CA TYR A 47 1.79 3.80 1.21
C TYR A 47 2.38 5.19 1.39
N THR A 48 2.13 6.11 0.44
CA THR A 48 2.57 7.50 0.55
C THR A 48 2.00 8.16 1.82
N PHE A 49 0.71 7.98 2.07
CA PHE A 49 0.06 8.48 3.28
C PHE A 49 0.67 7.90 4.57
N LEU A 50 0.91 6.59 4.61
CA LEU A 50 1.52 5.92 5.77
C LEU A 50 2.95 6.42 6.02
N VAL A 51 3.76 6.59 4.96
CA VAL A 51 5.13 7.11 5.04
C VAL A 51 5.12 8.55 5.54
N ILE A 52 4.28 9.43 4.98
CA ILE A 52 4.17 10.82 5.44
C ILE A 52 3.77 10.87 6.91
N LYS A 53 2.76 10.09 7.33
CA LYS A 53 2.31 10.03 8.72
C LYS A 53 3.43 9.55 9.65
N PHE A 54 4.20 8.55 9.23
CA PHE A 54 5.35 8.06 9.99
C PHE A 54 6.44 9.13 10.14
N LEU A 55 6.81 9.80 9.04
CA LEU A 55 7.83 10.86 9.04
C LEU A 55 7.41 12.06 9.90
N LEU A 56 6.16 12.51 9.80
CA LEU A 56 5.63 13.62 10.60
C LEU A 56 5.63 13.29 12.10
N ASN A 57 5.16 12.10 12.47
CA ASN A 57 5.17 11.67 13.87
C ASN A 57 6.59 11.56 14.44
N HIS A 58 7.56 11.08 13.64
CA HIS A 58 8.94 10.99 14.06
C HIS A 58 9.61 12.37 14.21
N LYS A 59 9.28 13.33 13.32
CA LYS A 59 9.82 14.70 13.42
C LYS A 59 9.32 15.42 14.66
N ILE A 60 8.04 15.25 15.00
CA ILE A 60 7.44 15.82 16.22
C ILE A 60 8.07 15.21 17.48
N SER A 61 8.37 13.92 17.47
CA SER A 61 9.02 13.23 18.61
C SER A 61 10.45 13.70 18.89
N LYS A 62 11.15 14.32 17.92
CA LYS A 62 12.55 14.76 18.07
C LYS A 62 12.67 16.22 18.52
N ILE A 63 11.57 16.99 18.50
CA ILE A 63 11.51 18.40 18.88
C ILE A 63 11.09 18.58 20.35
N ARG A 64 10.58 17.52 20.98
CA ARG A 64 10.16 17.49 22.40
C ARG A 64 11.20 16.81 23.26
#